data_AF-A0AA51MPF8-F1
#
_entry.id   AF-A0AA51MPF8-F1
#
_cell.length_a   1.000
_cell.length_b   1.000
_cell.length_c   1.000
_cell.angle_alpha   90.00
_cell.angle_beta   90.00
_cell.angle_gamma   90.00
#
_symmetry.space_group_name_H-M   'P 1'
#
loop_
_entity.id
_entity.type
_entity.pdbx_description
1 polymer ?
#
loop_
_entity_poly.entity_id
_entity_poly.type
_entity_poly.pdbx_seq_one_letter_code
_entity_poly.pdbx_strand_id
1 'polypeptide(L)'
;MEKSSIRITLRIPEQLHEKLTDSANTGTRSLNSEIVKRLEESYCVELVNQPLTVEDVRRISAQVLHEKLKSLDVELLENTEDKRRP
;
A
#
# COMPACT_ATOMS: atom_id res chain seq x y z
N MET A 1 -21.90 -2.81 -3.23
CA MET A 1 -21.88 -2.01 -4.47
C MET A 1 -21.65 -2.97 -5.61
N GLU A 2 -22.63 -3.16 -6.50
CA GLU A 2 -22.47 -4.09 -7.63
C GLU A 2 -21.31 -3.62 -8.51
N LYS A 3 -20.35 -4.51 -8.80
CA LYS A 3 -19.25 -4.23 -9.74
C LYS A 3 -19.81 -4.30 -11.16
N SER A 4 -20.25 -3.16 -11.68
CA SER A 4 -20.50 -3.02 -13.12
C SER A 4 -19.17 -3.08 -13.87
N SER A 5 -19.03 -4.03 -14.80
CA SER A 5 -17.86 -4.14 -15.67
C SER A 5 -18.18 -3.56 -17.04
N ILE A 6 -17.30 -2.71 -17.55
CA ILE A 6 -17.41 -2.16 -18.91
C ILE A 6 -16.59 -3.05 -19.84
N ARG A 7 -17.22 -3.55 -20.91
CA ARG A 7 -16.53 -4.30 -21.96
C ARG A 7 -16.00 -3.35 -23.01
N ILE A 8 -14.70 -3.45 -23.29
CA ILE A 8 -14.01 -2.62 -24.29
C ILE A 8 -13.31 -3.50 -25.32
N THR A 9 -13.15 -2.99 -26.53
CA THR A 9 -12.27 -3.58 -27.55
C THR A 9 -11.02 -2.73 -27.65
N LEU A 10 -9.87 -3.31 -27.29
CA LEU A 10 -8.58 -2.62 -27.32
C LEU A 10 -7.80 -3.02 -28.57
N ARG A 11 -7.27 -2.03 -29.31
CA ARG A 11 -6.33 -2.27 -30.42
C ARG A 11 -4.91 -2.08 -29.89
N ILE A 12 -4.09 -3.13 -29.96
CA ILE A 12 -2.68 -3.10 -29.54
C ILE A 12 -1.80 -3.75 -30.62
N PRO A 13 -0.50 -3.41 -30.67
CA PRO A 13 0.46 -4.12 -31.51
C PRO A 13 0.50 -5.62 -31.18
N GLU A 14 0.66 -6.46 -32.20
CA GLU A 14 0.74 -7.93 -32.05
C GLU A 14 1.83 -8.34 -31.06
N GLN A 15 3.01 -7.73 -31.17
CA GLN A 15 4.14 -7.97 -30.28
C GLN A 15 3.81 -7.67 -28.80
N LEU A 16 2.92 -6.71 -28.53
CA LEU A 16 2.50 -6.39 -27.16
C LEU A 16 1.49 -7.41 -26.65
N HIS A 17 0.58 -7.87 -27.51
CA HIS A 17 -0.38 -8.92 -27.19
C HIS A 17 0.33 -10.23 -26.81
N GLU A 18 1.35 -10.62 -27.57
CA GLU A 18 2.17 -11.80 -27.30
C GLU A 18 2.85 -11.71 -25.92
N LYS A 19 3.55 -10.59 -25.66
CA LYS A 19 4.19 -10.33 -24.36
C LYS A 19 3.22 -10.35 -23.17
N LEU A 20 2.00 -9.85 -23.35
CA LEU A 20 0.96 -9.90 -22.31
C LEU A 20 0.47 -11.33 -22.08
N THR A 21 0.32 -12.10 -23.15
CA THR A 21 -0.12 -13.50 -23.10
C THR A 21 0.92 -14.37 -22.38
N ASP A 22 2.20 -14.23 -22.72
CA ASP A 22 3.28 -14.97 -22.07
C ASP A 22 3.39 -14.64 -20.58
N SER A 23 3.27 -13.36 -20.22
CA SER A 23 3.25 -12.91 -18.83
C SER A 23 2.06 -13.47 -18.05
N ALA A 24 0.87 -13.48 -18.67
CA ALA A 24 -0.34 -14.02 -18.06
C ALA A 24 -0.22 -15.54 -17.82
N ASN A 25 0.32 -16.27 -18.79
CA ASN A 25 0.58 -17.70 -18.69
C ASN A 25 1.59 -18.01 -17.57
N THR A 26 2.71 -17.28 -17.53
CA THR A 26 3.73 -17.43 -16.49
C THR A 26 3.18 -17.14 -15.09
N GLY A 27 2.34 -16.11 -14.97
CA GLY A 27 1.70 -15.71 -13.72
C GLY A 27 0.41 -16.44 -13.39
N THR A 28 0.10 -17.54 -14.09
CA THR A 28 -1.11 -18.40 -13.93
C THR A 28 -2.41 -17.60 -13.78
N ARG A 29 -2.62 -16.61 -14.66
CA ARG A 29 -3.78 -15.69 -14.60
C ARG A 29 -4.36 -15.47 -15.99
N SER A 30 -5.60 -14.97 -16.03
CA SER A 30 -6.20 -14.58 -17.30
C SER A 30 -5.48 -13.35 -17.89
N LEU A 31 -5.49 -13.23 -19.22
CA LEU A 31 -4.99 -12.05 -19.92
C LEU A 31 -5.63 -10.75 -19.38
N ASN A 32 -6.95 -10.79 -19.11
CA ASN A 32 -7.66 -9.64 -18.53
C ASN A 32 -7.14 -9.28 -17.14
N SER A 33 -6.89 -10.28 -16.28
CA SER A 33 -6.32 -10.06 -14.94
C SER A 33 -4.92 -9.46 -15.01
N GLU A 34 -4.10 -9.88 -15.98
CA GLU A 34 -2.77 -9.31 -16.19
C GLU A 34 -2.83 -7.86 -16.67
N ILE A 35 -3.74 -7.54 -17.59
CA ILE A 35 -3.97 -6.16 -18.06
C ILE A 35 -4.40 -5.27 -16.89
N VAL A 36 -5.40 -5.71 -16.10
CA VAL A 36 -5.89 -4.96 -14.93
C VAL A 36 -4.75 -4.73 -13.94
N LYS A 37 -3.98 -5.77 -13.59
CA LYS A 37 -2.87 -5.65 -12.65
C LYS A 37 -1.85 -4.60 -13.11
N ARG A 38 -1.40 -4.65 -14.37
CA ARG A 38 -0.41 -3.69 -14.88
C ARG A 38 -0.94 -2.25 -14.89
N LEU A 39 -2.23 -2.08 -15.18
CA LEU A 39 -2.88 -0.77 -15.10
C LEU A 39 -2.93 -0.27 -13.64
N GLU A 40 -3.38 -1.11 -12.70
CA GLU A 40 -3.38 -0.77 -11.27
C GLU A 40 -1.99 -0.40 -10.77
N GLU A 41 -0.96 -1.17 -11.14
CA GLU A 41 0.44 -0.87 -10.81
C GLU A 41 0.88 0.48 -11.38
N SER A 42 0.48 0.82 -12.62
CA SER A 42 0.82 2.10 -13.23
C SER A 42 0.23 3.31 -12.49
N TYR A 43 -1.00 3.19 -11.98
CA TYR A 43 -1.64 4.24 -11.17
C TYR A 43 -1.09 4.30 -9.74
N CYS A 44 -0.68 3.18 -9.15
CA CYS A 44 -0.06 3.17 -7.82
C CYS A 44 1.29 3.91 -7.80
N VAL A 45 2.06 3.85 -8.88
CA VAL A 45 3.34 4.56 -8.99
C VAL A 45 3.16 6.08 -8.96
N GLU A 46 2.01 6.61 -9.41
CA GLU A 46 1.72 8.05 -9.35
C GLU A 46 1.47 8.52 -7.90
N LEU A 47 0.98 7.65 -7.01
CA LEU A 47 0.73 7.99 -5.61
C LEU A 47 1.99 7.93 -4.74
N VAL A 48 2.94 7.03 -5.07
CA VAL A 48 4.18 6.87 -4.30
C VAL A 48 5.22 7.93 -4.65
N ASN A 49 5.13 8.54 -5.83
CA ASN A 49 6.05 9.58 -6.29
C ASN A 49 5.66 11.00 -5.88
N GLN A 50 4.65 11.19 -5.02
CA GLN A 50 4.48 12.48 -4.36
C GLN A 50 5.55 12.62 -3.27
N PRO A 51 6.46 13.60 -3.39
CA PRO A 51 7.38 13.89 -2.30
C PRO A 51 6.56 14.23 -1.05
N LEU A 52 6.90 13.61 0.09
CA LEU A 52 6.28 13.90 1.37
C LEU A 52 6.27 15.41 1.62
N THR A 53 5.11 15.94 1.99
CA THR A 53 5.03 17.35 2.37
C THR A 53 5.63 17.55 3.76
N VAL A 54 6.00 18.80 4.08
CA VAL A 54 6.42 19.16 5.44
C VAL A 54 5.31 18.84 6.46
N GLU A 55 4.05 18.92 6.05
CA GLU A 55 2.90 18.62 6.90
C GLU A 55 2.78 17.12 7.20
N ASP A 56 3.06 16.27 6.21
CA ASP A 56 3.15 14.82 6.42
C ASP A 56 4.25 14.45 7.41
N VAL A 57 5.42 15.05 7.27
CA VAL A 57 6.54 14.83 8.21
C VAL A 57 6.17 15.27 9.62
N ARG A 58 5.52 16.43 9.79
CA ARG A 58 5.04 16.90 11.10
C ARG A 58 4.05 15.95 11.72
N ARG A 59 3.07 15.47 10.93
CA ARG A 59 2.05 14.52 11.38
C ARG A 59 2.67 13.19 11.82
N ILE A 60 3.55 12.61 11.00
CA ILE A 60 4.24 11.35 11.33
C ILE A 60 5.10 11.53 12.59
N SER A 61 5.83 12.64 12.69
CA SER A 61 6.66 12.93 13.87
C SER A 61 5.83 13.04 15.15
N ALA A 62 4.67 13.71 15.09
CA ALA A 62 3.77 13.82 16.23
C ALA A 62 3.20 12.46 16.66
N GLN A 63 2.85 11.60 15.71
CA GLN A 63 2.37 10.24 15.99
C GLN A 63 3.44 9.40 16.69
N VAL A 64 4.66 9.39 16.15
CA VAL A 64 5.78 8.65 16.73
C VAL A 64 6.11 9.16 18.14
N LEU A 65 6.09 10.48 18.36
CA LEU A 65 6.31 11.05 19.69
C LEU A 65 5.20 10.66 20.66
N HIS A 66 3.94 10.68 20.23
CA HIS A 66 2.81 10.29 21.06
C HIS A 66 2.88 8.82 21.48
N GLU A 67 3.22 7.91 20.57
CA GLU A 67 3.42 6.50 20.89
C GLU A 67 4.56 6.28 21.89
N LYS A 68 5.69 6.98 21.70
CA LYS A 68 6.82 6.92 22.63
C LYS A 68 6.47 7.43 24.02
N LEU A 69 5.74 8.54 24.11
CA LEU A 69 5.29 9.07 25.40
C LEU A 69 4.33 8.10 26.10
N LYS A 70 3.40 7.51 25.35
CA LYS A 70 2.48 6.51 25.88
C LYS A 70 3.20 5.26 26.39
N SER A 71 4.24 4.80 25.69
CA SER A 71 5.03 3.65 26.17
C SER A 71 5.82 3.99 27.45
N LEU A 72 6.34 5.21 27.58
CA LEU A 72 7.04 5.69 28.78
C LEU A 72 6.10 5.79 29.99
N ASP A 73 4.87 6.28 29.79
CA ASP A 73 3.87 6.37 30.87
C ASP A 73 3.50 4.98 31.42
N VAL A 74 3.39 3.97 30.55
CA VAL A 74 3.14 2.58 30.97
C VAL A 74 4.31 2.02 31.79
N GLU A 75 5.54 2.24 31.33
CA GLU A 75 6.76 1.77 32.02
C GLU A 75 6.95 2.45 33.40
N LEU A 76 6.59 3.73 33.52
CA LEU A 76 6.62 4.47 34.79
C LEU A 76 5.58 3.92 35.79
N LEU A 77 4.38 3.57 35.32
CA LEU A 77 3.34 3.01 36.19
C LEU A 77 3.74 1.63 36.71
N GLU A 78 4.26 0.74 35.86
CA GLU A 78 4.71 -0.60 36.26
C GLU A 78 5.84 -0.56 37.28
N ASN A 79 6.82 0.33 37.10
CA ASN A 79 7.94 0.50 38.03
C ASN A 79 7.55 1.09 39.40
N THR A 80 6.42 1.81 39.48
CA THR A 80 5.93 2.36 40.76
C THR A 80 5.10 1.38 41.56
N GLU A 81 4.44 0.42 40.90
CA GLU A 81 3.69 -0.66 41.55
C GLU A 81 4.63 -1.74 42.12
N ASP A 82 5.73 -2.04 41.43
CA ASP A 82 6.71 -3.05 41.87
C ASP A 82 7.50 -2.61 43.11
N LYS A 83 7.67 -1.29 43.32
CA LYS A 83 8.30 -0.71 44.53
C LYS A 83 7.38 -0.62 45.75
N ARG A 84 6.10 -0.99 45.63
CA ARG A 84 5.12 -0.98 46.74
C ARG A 84 4.74 -2.38 47.25
N ARG A 85 5.27 -3.45 46.66
CA ARG A 85 5.16 -4.80 47.24
C ARG A 85 6.30 -5.00 48.26
N PRO A 86 6.00 -5.27 49.54
CA PRO A 86 6.99 -5.60 50.56
C PRO A 86 7.58 -7.00 50.37
#